data_AF-A0AAD3CYV3-F1
#
_entry.id   AF-A0AAD3CYV3-F1
#
_cell.length_a   1.000
_cell.length_b   1.000
_cell.length_c   1.000
_cell.angle_alpha   90.00
_cell.angle_beta   90.00
_cell.angle_gamma   90.00
#
_symmetry.space_group_name_H-M   'P 1'
#
loop_
_entity.id
_entity.type
_entity.pdbx_description
1 polymer ?
#
loop_
_entity_poly.entity_id
_entity_poly.type
_entity_poly.pdbx_seq_one_letter_code
_entity_poly.pdbx_strand_id
1 'polypeptide(L)'
;MRLAAISLSVISCLLRIPAQGTWAFTQPLSSRLPASALFSTSSIEYSTRQKCWRPTVQDVERISWGKPAKKKGTGSRGVPHRLNEEERLSFDQARRKGFLEIGGSGWRSQRRDAPLVNTYRSLCDARGQVCITLHKGNTGLDEIVIDLSPLRLPDVFEQVERSLIEFVGLPTSYQASSEKNVQEENVEITEGFDPLTDEEMDEAFDSRPIYQLPTYCISWEIQRSEGKALGKKLANEFNTIEAKASKSKKPNHVKAGKNRRHGGYGIG
;
A
#
# COMPACT_ATOMS: atom_id res chain seq x y z
N MET A 1 -23.86 -28.44 -10.48
CA MET A 1 -23.77 -27.13 -11.15
C MET A 1 -23.88 -26.06 -10.07
N ARG A 2 -22.78 -25.37 -9.75
CA ARG A 2 -22.75 -24.29 -8.75
C ARG A 2 -22.05 -23.09 -9.36
N LEU A 3 -22.82 -22.04 -9.61
CA LEU A 3 -22.36 -20.71 -10.00
C LEU A 3 -21.70 -20.08 -8.77
N ALA A 4 -20.43 -19.69 -8.89
CA ALA A 4 -19.71 -18.97 -7.84
C ALA A 4 -19.90 -17.47 -8.05
N ALA A 5 -20.60 -16.84 -7.11
CA ALA A 5 -20.80 -15.39 -7.04
C ALA A 5 -19.47 -14.69 -6.71
N ILE A 6 -19.29 -13.53 -7.34
CA ILE A 6 -18.08 -12.70 -7.35
C ILE A 6 -18.18 -11.71 -6.18
N SER A 7 -17.18 -11.70 -5.30
CA SER A 7 -17.01 -10.62 -4.31
C SER A 7 -16.56 -9.35 -5.04
N LEU A 8 -17.50 -8.41 -5.17
CA LEU A 8 -17.31 -7.03 -5.56
C LEU A 8 -17.41 -6.20 -4.27
N SER A 9 -16.29 -5.71 -3.74
CA SER A 9 -16.37 -4.64 -2.73
C SER A 9 -15.08 -3.82 -2.72
N VAL A 10 -14.90 -3.00 -3.76
CA VAL A 10 -14.17 -1.71 -3.70
C VAL A 10 -14.66 -0.82 -4.86
N ILE A 11 -15.96 -0.54 -4.95
CA ILE A 11 -16.46 0.60 -5.76
C ILE A 11 -17.73 1.12 -5.08
N SER A 12 -17.57 2.09 -4.18
CA SER A 12 -18.66 3.02 -3.88
C SER A 12 -18.06 4.39 -3.62
N CYS A 13 -17.81 5.11 -4.72
CA CYS A 13 -17.71 6.56 -4.69
C CYS A 13 -17.87 7.07 -6.11
N LEU A 14 -19.10 7.06 -6.63
CA LEU A 14 -19.49 7.78 -7.85
C LEU A 14 -21.02 7.78 -7.95
N LEU A 15 -21.62 8.90 -7.53
CA LEU A 15 -22.70 9.62 -8.23
C LEU A 15 -23.33 10.63 -7.26
N ARG A 16 -22.80 11.86 -7.26
CA ARG A 16 -23.58 13.03 -6.87
C ARG A 16 -23.47 14.07 -7.97
N ILE A 17 -24.58 14.25 -8.68
CA ILE A 17 -24.78 15.28 -9.70
C ILE A 17 -24.84 16.63 -8.96
N PRO A 18 -24.00 17.64 -9.27
CA PRO A 18 -24.21 18.97 -8.74
C PRO A 18 -25.26 19.71 -9.59
N ALA A 19 -26.24 20.25 -8.89
CA ALA A 19 -27.20 21.19 -9.42
C ALA A 19 -26.51 22.46 -9.94
N GLN A 20 -27.07 23.02 -11.01
CA GLN A 20 -26.62 24.25 -11.64
C GLN A 20 -26.73 25.43 -10.67
N GLY A 21 -25.62 26.14 -10.46
CA GLY A 21 -25.55 27.38 -9.71
C GLY A 21 -24.53 28.30 -10.36
N THR A 22 -24.98 29.46 -10.80
CA THR A 22 -24.26 30.41 -11.63
C THR A 22 -23.57 31.52 -10.83
N TRP A 23 -22.44 32.00 -11.36
CA TRP A 23 -21.71 33.27 -11.15
C TRP A 23 -20.96 33.52 -9.82
N ALA A 24 -19.63 33.64 -9.91
CA ALA A 24 -18.92 34.91 -9.66
C ALA A 24 -17.44 34.81 -10.04
N PHE A 25 -17.01 35.76 -10.86
CA PHE A 25 -15.65 35.98 -11.33
C PHE A 25 -14.84 36.61 -10.17
N THR A 26 -13.74 35.98 -9.76
CA THR A 26 -12.74 36.61 -8.87
C THR A 26 -11.35 36.36 -9.44
N GLN A 27 -10.56 37.44 -9.53
CA GLN A 27 -9.29 37.55 -10.26
C GLN A 27 -8.18 36.64 -9.73
N PRO A 28 -7.16 36.33 -10.56
CA PRO A 28 -6.03 35.51 -10.14
C PRO A 28 -5.02 36.36 -9.35
N LEU A 29 -4.94 36.17 -8.03
CA LEU A 29 -3.83 36.74 -7.27
C LEU A 29 -2.62 35.81 -7.35
N SER A 30 -1.68 36.24 -8.18
CA SER A 30 -0.28 35.84 -8.25
C SER A 30 0.38 35.82 -6.86
N SER A 31 0.75 34.62 -6.39
CA SER A 31 2.11 34.31 -5.94
C SER A 31 2.24 32.80 -5.77
N ARG A 32 2.89 32.13 -6.72
CA ARG A 32 3.34 30.75 -6.51
C ARG A 32 4.43 30.79 -5.45
N LEU A 33 4.06 30.52 -4.20
CA LEU A 33 5.04 30.12 -3.21
C LEU A 33 5.80 28.92 -3.79
N PRO A 34 7.14 28.85 -3.65
CA PRO A 34 7.89 27.70 -4.14
C PRO A 34 7.34 26.45 -3.45
N ALA A 35 7.18 25.34 -4.19
CA ALA A 35 6.64 24.09 -3.65
C ALA A 35 7.41 23.60 -2.40
N SER A 36 8.62 24.09 -2.15
CA SER A 36 9.42 23.83 -0.96
C SER A 36 8.91 24.52 0.33
N ALA A 37 8.06 25.54 0.23
CA ALA A 37 7.58 26.33 1.38
C ALA A 37 6.30 25.78 2.03
N LEU A 38 5.70 24.72 1.48
CA LEU A 38 4.43 24.17 1.95
C LEU A 38 4.57 23.10 3.04
N PHE A 39 5.79 22.68 3.39
CA PHE A 39 5.97 21.55 4.28
C PHE A 39 6.66 21.92 5.58
N SER A 40 6.14 21.39 6.69
CA SER A 40 6.75 21.56 8.01
C SER A 40 8.15 20.95 8.07
N THR A 41 9.00 21.53 8.93
CA THR A 41 10.34 21.05 9.27
C THR A 41 10.35 20.08 10.45
N SER A 42 9.18 19.76 11.03
CA SER A 42 9.07 18.74 12.07
C SER A 42 9.54 17.38 11.53
N SER A 43 10.20 16.58 12.36
CA SER A 43 10.56 15.19 12.02
C SER A 43 9.47 14.25 12.56
N ILE A 44 9.24 13.15 11.86
CA ILE A 44 8.27 12.12 12.27
C ILE A 44 8.99 11.09 13.11
N GLU A 45 8.68 11.06 14.41
CA GLU A 45 9.14 9.98 15.29
C GLU A 45 8.25 8.74 15.11
N TYR A 46 8.87 7.61 14.82
CA TYR A 46 8.18 6.32 14.73
C TYR A 46 9.10 5.19 15.20
N SER A 47 8.48 4.09 15.60
CA SER A 47 9.18 2.85 15.94
C SER A 47 8.59 1.69 15.15
N THR A 48 9.28 0.54 15.20
CA THR A 48 8.84 -0.68 14.52
C THR A 48 8.97 -1.85 15.46
N ARG A 49 7.98 -2.75 15.45
CA ARG A 49 7.97 -3.92 16.33
C ARG A 49 9.17 -4.81 16.01
N GLN A 50 10.05 -5.00 17.01
CA GLN A 50 11.32 -5.74 16.86
C GLN A 50 11.11 -7.26 16.92
N LYS A 51 10.26 -7.73 17.85
CA LYS A 51 10.04 -9.15 18.10
C LYS A 51 8.68 -9.57 17.56
N CYS A 52 8.59 -9.80 16.26
CA CYS A 52 7.42 -10.37 15.61
C CYS A 52 7.83 -11.23 14.42
N TRP A 53 6.91 -12.06 13.94
CA TRP A 53 7.10 -12.80 12.71
C TRP A 53 7.14 -11.84 11.52
N ARG A 54 8.26 -11.78 10.81
CA ARG A 54 8.37 -11.08 9.52
C ARG A 54 8.96 -11.99 8.44
N PRO A 55 8.60 -11.84 7.16
CA PRO A 55 9.33 -12.50 6.08
C PRO A 55 10.74 -11.89 5.96
N THR A 56 11.69 -12.64 5.41
CA THR A 56 12.99 -12.04 5.07
C THR A 56 12.92 -11.33 3.72
N VAL A 57 13.74 -10.30 3.50
CA VAL A 57 13.85 -9.64 2.19
C VAL A 57 14.16 -10.64 1.07
N GLN A 58 14.99 -11.66 1.37
CA GLN A 58 15.29 -12.75 0.43
C GLN A 58 14.07 -13.61 0.12
N ASP A 59 13.19 -13.86 1.09
CA ASP A 59 11.97 -14.62 0.86
C ASP A 59 10.98 -13.84 -0.01
N VAL A 60 10.81 -12.54 0.25
CA VAL A 60 10.00 -11.64 -0.60
C VAL A 60 10.52 -11.62 -2.03
N GLU A 61 11.84 -11.49 -2.19
CA GLU A 61 12.49 -11.55 -3.49
C GLU A 61 12.23 -12.89 -4.19
N ARG A 62 12.30 -14.02 -3.48
CA ARG A 62 12.02 -15.34 -4.06
C ARG A 62 10.57 -15.48 -4.52
N ILE A 63 9.59 -15.11 -3.69
CA ILE A 63 8.17 -15.21 -4.05
C ILE A 63 7.81 -14.26 -5.19
N SER A 64 8.49 -13.12 -5.31
CA SER A 64 8.33 -12.19 -6.43
C SER A 64 8.69 -12.81 -7.78
N TRP A 65 9.65 -13.74 -7.80
CA TRP A 65 10.00 -14.56 -8.96
C TRP A 65 9.11 -15.80 -9.13
N GLY A 66 8.21 -16.09 -8.18
CA GLY A 66 7.46 -17.34 -8.13
C GLY A 66 8.25 -18.54 -7.63
N LYS A 67 9.38 -18.31 -6.96
CA LYS A 67 10.11 -19.36 -6.24
C LYS A 67 9.52 -19.55 -4.84
N PRO A 68 9.59 -20.76 -4.27
CA PRO A 68 9.15 -20.97 -2.89
C PRO A 68 10.03 -20.16 -1.93
N ALA A 69 9.41 -19.50 -0.93
CA ALA A 69 10.12 -18.92 0.21
C ALA A 69 10.80 -20.02 1.03
N LYS A 70 11.84 -19.66 1.79
CA LYS A 70 12.46 -20.54 2.79
C LYS A 70 11.61 -20.56 4.06
N LYS A 71 11.10 -19.40 4.49
CA LYS A 71 10.23 -19.29 5.66
C LYS A 71 8.78 -19.59 5.30
N LYS A 72 8.16 -20.56 5.99
CA LYS A 72 6.72 -20.89 5.86
C LYS A 72 5.87 -19.68 6.23
N GLY A 73 4.78 -19.44 5.50
CA GLY A 73 3.87 -18.31 5.72
C GLY A 73 4.18 -17.05 4.90
N THR A 74 5.38 -16.92 4.32
CA THR A 74 5.80 -15.73 3.55
C THR A 74 4.94 -15.45 2.31
N GLY A 75 4.39 -16.48 1.67
CA GLY A 75 3.51 -16.32 0.54
C GLY A 75 2.29 -17.23 0.66
N SER A 76 1.20 -16.81 0.03
CA SER A 76 -0.06 -17.55 -0.05
C SER A 76 -0.35 -18.01 -1.48
N ARG A 77 -1.15 -19.06 -1.63
CA ARG A 77 -1.74 -19.44 -2.93
C ARG A 77 -2.91 -18.52 -3.32
N GLY A 78 -3.57 -17.93 -2.32
CA GLY A 78 -4.69 -17.00 -2.50
C GLY A 78 -4.23 -15.63 -2.99
N VAL A 79 -3.09 -15.15 -2.47
CA VAL A 79 -2.52 -13.83 -2.75
C VAL A 79 -1.36 -13.95 -3.73
N PRO A 80 -1.44 -13.38 -4.95
CA PRO A 80 -0.36 -13.42 -5.92
C PRO A 80 0.74 -12.44 -5.55
N HIS A 81 1.98 -12.93 -5.54
CA HIS A 81 3.19 -12.12 -5.33
C HIS A 81 4.11 -12.12 -6.55
N ARG A 82 3.85 -12.97 -7.55
CA ARG A 82 4.76 -13.10 -8.69
C ARG A 82 4.65 -11.91 -9.64
N LEU A 83 5.76 -11.25 -9.90
CA LEU A 83 5.83 -10.10 -10.80
C LEU A 83 6.07 -10.52 -12.25
N ASN A 84 5.50 -9.77 -13.19
CA ASN A 84 5.95 -9.77 -14.59
C ASN A 84 7.14 -8.82 -14.78
N GLU A 85 7.61 -8.67 -16.01
CA GLU A 85 8.79 -7.86 -16.32
C GLU A 85 8.57 -6.36 -16.04
N GLU A 86 7.43 -5.80 -16.44
CA GLU A 86 7.09 -4.40 -16.16
C GLU A 86 6.94 -4.11 -14.65
N GLU A 87 6.19 -4.94 -13.93
CA GLU A 87 6.05 -4.83 -12.47
C GLU A 87 7.40 -4.94 -11.79
N ARG A 88 8.28 -5.78 -12.33
CA ARG A 88 9.61 -5.94 -11.79
C ARG A 88 10.45 -4.69 -11.95
N LEU A 89 10.39 -4.04 -13.11
CA LEU A 89 11.05 -2.76 -13.32
C LEU A 89 10.52 -1.71 -12.33
N SER A 90 9.21 -1.64 -12.13
CA SER A 90 8.58 -0.73 -11.15
C SER A 90 9.00 -1.06 -9.72
N PHE A 91 9.05 -2.34 -9.34
CA PHE A 91 9.48 -2.80 -8.02
C PHE A 91 10.94 -2.43 -7.74
N ASP A 92 11.84 -2.68 -8.69
CA ASP A 92 13.26 -2.33 -8.56
C ASP A 92 13.47 -0.80 -8.52
N GLN A 93 12.65 -0.03 -9.23
CA GLN A 93 12.64 1.42 -9.12
C GLN A 93 12.13 1.88 -7.76
N ALA A 94 11.08 1.26 -7.24
CA ALA A 94 10.50 1.61 -5.94
C ALA A 94 11.50 1.42 -4.80
N ARG A 95 12.30 0.36 -4.83
CA ARG A 95 13.40 0.13 -3.88
C ARG A 95 14.42 1.27 -3.86
N ARG A 96 14.78 1.79 -5.04
CA ARG A 96 15.74 2.91 -5.18
C ARG A 96 15.14 4.25 -4.79
N LYS A 97 13.85 4.46 -5.05
CA LYS A 97 13.15 5.72 -4.75
C LYS A 97 12.66 5.79 -3.31
N GLY A 98 12.45 4.65 -2.67
CA GLY A 98 11.81 4.52 -1.36
C GLY A 98 10.29 4.59 -1.38
N PHE A 99 9.65 4.68 -2.55
CA PHE A 99 8.19 4.64 -2.71
C PHE A 99 7.81 4.00 -4.05
N LEU A 100 6.64 3.38 -4.10
CA LEU A 100 6.11 2.73 -5.30
C LEU A 100 5.29 3.71 -6.15
N GLU A 101 5.57 3.78 -7.45
CA GLU A 101 4.72 4.52 -8.40
C GLU A 101 3.86 3.53 -9.20
N ILE A 102 2.55 3.76 -9.25
CA ILE A 102 1.61 2.88 -9.96
C ILE A 102 0.57 3.69 -10.72
N GLY A 103 0.13 3.21 -11.88
CA GLY A 103 -0.98 3.82 -12.62
C GLY A 103 -2.32 3.25 -12.14
N GLY A 104 -3.28 4.13 -11.83
CA GLY A 104 -4.56 3.72 -11.23
C GLY A 104 -4.39 2.93 -9.93
N SER A 105 -5.25 1.94 -9.70
CA SER A 105 -5.20 1.10 -8.49
C SER A 105 -4.11 0.01 -8.52
N GLY A 106 -3.44 -0.19 -9.66
CA GLY A 106 -2.54 -1.35 -9.83
C GLY A 106 -3.23 -2.69 -10.02
N TRP A 107 -4.56 -2.70 -10.00
CA TRP A 107 -5.37 -3.90 -10.18
C TRP A 107 -5.20 -4.48 -11.57
N ARG A 108 -5.00 -5.80 -11.63
CA ARG A 108 -4.96 -6.54 -12.90
C ARG A 108 -6.13 -7.48 -13.01
N SER A 109 -7.06 -7.16 -13.91
CA SER A 109 -8.23 -7.98 -14.22
C SER A 109 -7.88 -9.44 -14.54
N GLN A 110 -6.80 -9.68 -15.29
CA GLN A 110 -6.31 -11.02 -15.63
C GLN A 110 -5.89 -11.86 -14.42
N ARG A 111 -5.48 -11.22 -13.31
CA ARG A 111 -5.02 -11.87 -12.09
C ARG A 111 -5.98 -11.70 -10.92
N ARG A 112 -7.00 -10.86 -11.09
CA ARG A 112 -7.97 -10.41 -10.08
C ARG A 112 -7.26 -9.95 -8.79
N ASP A 113 -6.16 -9.23 -8.94
CA ASP A 113 -5.34 -8.77 -7.81
C ASP A 113 -4.26 -7.77 -8.28
N ALA A 114 -3.50 -7.22 -7.32
CA ALA A 114 -2.40 -6.27 -7.49
C ALA A 114 -1.06 -6.84 -6.95
N PRO A 115 -0.42 -7.80 -7.66
CA PRO A 115 0.77 -8.50 -7.14
C PRO A 115 1.97 -7.58 -6.89
N LEU A 116 2.08 -6.47 -7.61
CA LEU A 116 3.10 -5.44 -7.36
C LEU A 116 2.93 -4.79 -5.99
N VAL A 117 1.70 -4.36 -5.66
CA VAL A 117 1.37 -3.75 -4.37
C VAL A 117 1.59 -4.75 -3.24
N ASN A 118 1.10 -5.99 -3.39
CA ASN A 118 1.26 -7.05 -2.39
C ASN A 118 2.74 -7.35 -2.10
N THR A 119 3.57 -7.41 -3.14
CA THR A 119 5.01 -7.70 -3.01
C THR A 119 5.75 -6.53 -2.39
N TYR A 120 5.40 -5.29 -2.76
CA TYR A 120 5.99 -4.09 -2.20
C TYR A 120 5.65 -3.92 -0.72
N ARG A 121 4.37 -4.10 -0.34
CA ARG A 121 3.93 -4.11 1.07
C ARG A 121 4.66 -5.20 1.88
N SER A 122 4.85 -6.39 1.29
CA SER A 122 5.63 -7.48 1.92
C SER A 122 7.11 -7.12 2.10
N LEU A 123 7.70 -6.37 1.17
CA LEU A 123 9.08 -5.89 1.29
C LEU A 123 9.21 -4.86 2.42
N CYS A 124 8.26 -3.94 2.52
CA CYS A 124 8.17 -2.96 3.61
C CYS A 124 8.05 -3.67 4.97
N ASP A 125 7.18 -4.68 5.09
CA ASP A 125 7.05 -5.50 6.29
C ASP A 125 8.34 -6.26 6.65
N ALA A 126 9.02 -6.84 5.66
CA ALA A 126 10.30 -7.52 5.86
C ALA A 126 11.39 -6.58 6.40
N ARG A 127 11.28 -5.28 6.14
CA ARG A 127 12.21 -4.24 6.59
C ARG A 127 11.72 -3.50 7.84
N GLY A 128 10.49 -3.74 8.29
CA GLY A 128 9.86 -2.98 9.37
C GLY A 128 9.71 -1.50 9.04
N GLN A 129 9.44 -1.16 7.78
CA GLN A 129 9.31 0.22 7.28
C GLN A 129 7.91 0.47 6.73
N VAL A 130 7.43 1.71 6.79
CA VAL A 130 6.16 2.11 6.19
C VAL A 130 6.13 1.80 4.67
N CYS A 131 4.94 1.59 4.14
CA CYS A 131 4.73 1.38 2.71
C CYS A 131 4.15 2.64 2.06
N ILE A 132 4.93 3.30 1.19
CA ILE A 132 4.55 4.53 0.51
C ILE A 132 4.23 4.21 -0.95
N THR A 133 3.01 4.51 -1.40
CA THR A 133 2.56 4.30 -2.77
C THR A 133 2.01 5.59 -3.37
N LEU A 134 2.41 5.93 -4.59
CA LEU A 134 1.89 7.03 -5.39
C LEU A 134 1.07 6.47 -6.55
N HIS A 135 -0.24 6.58 -6.44
CA HIS A 135 -1.22 6.24 -7.45
C HIS A 135 -1.40 7.39 -8.43
N LYS A 136 -1.05 7.15 -9.70
CA LYS A 136 -1.19 8.14 -10.77
C LYS A 136 -2.61 8.06 -11.31
N GLY A 137 -3.39 9.13 -11.12
CA GLY A 137 -4.75 9.23 -11.63
C GLY A 137 -4.79 9.58 -13.11
N ASN A 138 -5.96 9.44 -13.74
CA ASN A 138 -6.12 9.80 -15.16
C ASN A 138 -6.40 11.30 -15.36
N THR A 139 -6.82 11.99 -14.31
CA THR A 139 -7.27 13.40 -14.31
C THR A 139 -6.15 14.41 -14.05
N GLY A 140 -4.91 13.94 -13.83
CA GLY A 140 -3.77 14.79 -13.48
C GLY A 140 -3.59 15.03 -11.97
N LEU A 141 -4.55 14.59 -11.16
CA LEU A 141 -4.38 14.40 -9.73
C LEU A 141 -3.83 12.99 -9.48
N ASP A 142 -2.85 12.91 -8.60
CA ASP A 142 -2.28 11.67 -8.12
C ASP A 142 -2.67 11.52 -6.64
N GLU A 143 -2.72 10.28 -6.13
CA GLU A 143 -3.00 9.99 -4.72
C GLU A 143 -1.75 9.36 -4.10
N ILE A 144 -1.24 9.93 -3.01
CA ILE A 144 -0.19 9.29 -2.21
C ILE A 144 -0.84 8.58 -1.02
N VAL A 145 -0.48 7.32 -0.82
CA VAL A 145 -0.99 6.46 0.25
C VAL A 145 0.19 5.97 1.08
N ILE A 146 0.06 6.09 2.39
CA ILE A 146 1.06 5.65 3.37
C ILE A 146 0.40 4.61 4.26
N ASP A 147 0.84 3.36 4.15
CA ASP A 147 0.40 2.26 4.99
C ASP A 147 1.39 2.06 6.16
N LEU A 148 0.89 2.24 7.37
CA LEU A 148 1.64 2.09 8.63
C LEU A 148 1.63 0.65 9.14
N SER A 149 0.75 -0.23 8.63
CA SER A 149 0.63 -1.62 9.09
C SER A 149 1.96 -2.42 9.08
N PRO A 150 2.92 -2.18 8.15
CA PRO A 150 4.23 -2.82 8.21
C PRO A 150 5.06 -2.51 9.47
N LEU A 151 4.77 -1.44 10.22
CA LEU A 151 5.42 -1.15 11.50
C LEU A 151 5.00 -2.16 12.59
N ARG A 152 3.83 -2.78 12.45
CA ARG A 152 3.23 -3.76 13.37
C ARG A 152 3.05 -3.24 14.80
N LEU A 153 2.72 -1.96 14.94
CA LEU A 153 2.49 -1.31 16.24
C LEU A 153 1.17 -0.53 16.17
N PRO A 154 0.01 -1.20 16.28
CA PRO A 154 -1.29 -0.53 16.16
C PRO A 154 -1.44 0.64 17.14
N ASP A 155 -0.94 0.51 18.36
CA ASP A 155 -1.03 1.53 19.42
C ASP A 155 -0.38 2.87 19.05
N VAL A 156 0.63 2.88 18.16
CA VAL A 156 1.34 4.11 17.77
C VAL A 156 0.84 4.69 16.46
N PHE A 157 -0.08 4.03 15.76
CA PHE A 157 -0.53 4.47 14.43
C PHE A 157 -1.15 5.87 14.47
N GLU A 158 -2.02 6.17 15.43
CA GLU A 158 -2.63 7.49 15.56
C GLU A 158 -1.61 8.60 15.86
N GLN A 159 -0.58 8.30 16.67
CA GLN A 159 0.47 9.26 16.99
C GLN A 159 1.31 9.59 15.74
N VAL A 160 1.72 8.54 15.00
CA VAL A 160 2.47 8.70 13.75
C VAL A 160 1.63 9.42 12.71
N GLU A 161 0.33 9.12 12.63
CA GLU A 161 -0.62 9.82 11.75
C GLU A 161 -0.66 11.32 12.03
N ARG A 162 -0.84 11.74 13.29
CA ARG A 162 -0.88 13.18 13.64
C ARG A 162 0.41 13.89 13.22
N SER A 163 1.55 13.26 13.48
CA SER A 163 2.87 13.78 13.09
C SER A 163 3.02 13.88 11.58
N LEU A 164 2.49 12.90 10.85
CA LEU A 164 2.49 12.85 9.39
C LEU A 164 1.58 13.93 8.78
N ILE A 165 0.40 14.16 9.34
CA ILE A 165 -0.51 15.25 8.92
C ILE A 165 0.17 16.61 9.09
N GLU A 166 0.80 16.84 10.24
CA GLU A 166 1.56 18.07 10.51
C GLU A 166 2.75 18.22 9.56
N PHE A 167 3.49 17.14 9.30
CA PHE A 167 4.64 17.12 8.39
C PHE A 167 4.26 17.49 6.95
N VAL A 168 3.15 16.92 6.47
CA VAL A 168 2.66 17.15 5.11
C VAL A 168 2.07 18.57 4.98
N GLY A 169 1.40 19.08 6.01
CA GLY A 169 0.91 20.46 6.04
C GLY A 169 -0.17 20.78 4.99
N LEU A 170 -0.70 19.77 4.30
CA LEU A 170 -1.77 19.92 3.32
C LEU A 170 -3.12 19.62 3.97
N PRO A 171 -4.07 20.56 3.95
CA PRO A 171 -5.42 20.27 4.36
C PRO A 171 -6.10 19.37 3.32
N THR A 172 -6.75 18.31 3.79
CA THR A 172 -7.88 17.61 3.15
C THR A 172 -7.64 16.74 1.91
N SER A 173 -7.44 15.44 2.14
CA SER A 173 -8.29 14.35 1.60
C SER A 173 -8.08 13.07 2.42
N TYR A 174 -7.89 13.24 3.73
CA TYR A 174 -7.51 12.17 4.63
C TYR A 174 -8.63 11.12 4.71
N GLN A 175 -8.27 9.88 4.40
CA GLN A 175 -9.07 8.70 4.71
C GLN A 175 -8.20 7.73 5.51
N ALA A 176 -8.36 7.68 6.84
CA ALA A 176 -7.91 6.50 7.57
C ALA A 176 -8.89 5.36 7.31
N SER A 177 -8.47 4.40 6.51
CA SER A 177 -9.07 3.08 6.54
C SER A 177 -8.44 2.31 7.69
N SER A 178 -8.84 2.59 8.93
CA SER A 178 -8.95 1.46 9.85
C SER A 178 -10.20 0.71 9.41
N GLU A 179 -10.21 -0.62 9.39
CA GLU A 179 -11.41 -1.40 9.06
C GLU A 179 -12.54 -1.24 10.13
N LYS A 180 -12.57 -0.12 10.87
CA LYS A 180 -13.63 0.27 11.82
C LYS A 180 -14.79 1.02 11.16
N ASN A 181 -14.90 1.04 9.82
CA ASN A 181 -16.02 1.68 9.13
C ASN A 181 -17.06 0.65 8.65
N VAL A 182 -17.67 -0.06 9.59
CA VAL A 182 -19.01 -0.61 9.37
C VAL A 182 -19.96 0.57 9.54
N GLN A 183 -20.26 1.26 8.44
CA GLN A 183 -21.44 2.12 8.42
C GLN A 183 -22.66 1.23 8.60
N GLU A 184 -23.36 1.46 9.71
CA GLU A 184 -24.66 0.90 10.08
C GLU A 184 -25.74 1.30 9.06
N GLU A 185 -25.68 0.83 7.82
CA GLU A 185 -26.83 0.89 6.92
C GLU A 185 -26.97 -0.45 6.16
N ASN A 186 -27.74 -1.36 6.80
CA ASN A 186 -28.45 -2.50 6.19
C ASN A 186 -27.64 -3.44 5.29
N VAL A 187 -26.64 -4.14 5.84
CA VAL A 187 -26.12 -5.38 5.23
C VAL A 187 -26.63 -6.57 6.04
N GLU A 188 -27.46 -7.38 5.38
CA GLU A 188 -27.92 -8.68 5.86
C GLU A 188 -26.70 -9.53 6.25
N ILE A 189 -26.58 -9.76 7.57
CA ILE A 189 -25.43 -10.39 8.21
C ILE A 189 -25.27 -11.80 7.61
N THR A 190 -24.24 -11.97 6.80
CA THR A 190 -23.76 -13.30 6.44
C THR A 190 -22.90 -13.77 7.61
N GLU A 191 -23.31 -14.85 8.26
CA GLU A 191 -22.68 -15.42 9.46
C GLU A 191 -21.15 -15.53 9.36
N GLY A 192 -20.42 -14.97 10.34
CA GLY A 192 -19.08 -15.46 10.69
C GLY A 192 -17.89 -14.50 10.66
N PHE A 193 -18.07 -13.17 10.66
CA PHE A 193 -16.96 -12.25 10.93
C PHE A 193 -17.11 -11.67 12.34
N ASP A 194 -16.59 -12.39 13.32
CA ASP A 194 -16.44 -11.86 14.68
C ASP A 194 -15.34 -10.78 14.63
N PRO A 195 -15.62 -9.52 15.02
CA PRO A 195 -14.58 -8.51 15.12
C PRO A 195 -13.52 -8.99 16.12
N LEU A 196 -12.26 -9.01 15.68
CA LEU A 196 -11.15 -9.39 16.55
C LEU A 196 -11.12 -8.45 17.76
N THR A 197 -10.95 -9.03 18.94
CA THR A 197 -10.62 -8.27 20.15
C THR A 197 -9.26 -7.60 19.99
N ASP A 198 -9.01 -6.54 20.77
CA ASP A 198 -7.71 -5.85 20.74
C ASP A 198 -6.54 -6.82 21.03
N GLU A 199 -6.75 -7.80 21.92
CA GLU A 199 -5.79 -8.86 22.24
C GLU A 199 -5.50 -9.77 21.04
N GLU A 200 -6.54 -10.20 20.31
CA GLU A 200 -6.39 -11.02 19.11
C GLU A 200 -5.75 -10.25 17.96
N MET A 201 -6.00 -8.94 17.87
CA MET A 201 -5.36 -8.05 16.90
C MET A 201 -3.86 -7.94 17.18
N ASP A 202 -3.46 -7.74 18.44
CA ASP A 202 -2.06 -7.70 18.83
C ASP A 202 -1.34 -9.02 18.53
N GLU A 203 -1.94 -10.16 18.88
CA GLU A 203 -1.40 -11.47 18.56
C GLU A 203 -1.30 -11.69 17.03
N ALA A 204 -2.27 -11.17 16.28
CA ALA A 204 -2.22 -11.20 14.82
C ALA A 204 -1.00 -10.42 14.29
N PHE A 205 -0.76 -9.20 14.77
CA PHE A 205 0.41 -8.39 14.41
C PHE A 205 1.73 -9.05 14.80
N ASP A 206 1.74 -9.94 15.80
CA ASP A 206 2.94 -10.70 16.19
C ASP A 206 3.21 -11.92 15.31
N SER A 207 2.17 -12.60 14.82
CA SER A 207 2.31 -13.96 14.28
C SER A 207 1.96 -14.07 12.79
N ARG A 208 1.04 -13.24 12.29
CA ARG A 208 0.47 -13.38 10.94
C ARG A 208 1.31 -12.66 9.89
N PRO A 209 1.28 -13.13 8.63
CA PRO A 209 1.88 -12.42 7.51
C PRO A 209 1.09 -11.16 7.14
N ILE A 210 1.79 -10.13 6.64
CA ILE A 210 1.20 -8.81 6.39
C ILE A 210 -0.03 -8.80 5.47
N TYR A 211 -0.13 -9.74 4.53
CA TYR A 211 -1.29 -9.85 3.64
C TYR A 211 -2.56 -10.39 4.34
N GLN A 212 -2.47 -10.81 5.59
CA GLN A 212 -3.61 -11.19 6.45
C GLN A 212 -3.90 -10.14 7.53
N LEU A 213 -3.10 -9.06 7.59
CA LEU A 213 -3.24 -8.01 8.59
C LEU A 213 -4.03 -6.84 8.02
N PRO A 214 -4.89 -6.21 8.85
CA PRO A 214 -5.59 -5.00 8.46
C PRO A 214 -4.59 -3.92 8.07
N THR A 215 -4.94 -3.13 7.06
CA THR A 215 -4.15 -1.96 6.67
C THR A 215 -4.46 -0.79 7.59
N TYR A 216 -3.47 0.09 7.78
CA TYR A 216 -3.70 1.41 8.35
C TYR A 216 -3.14 2.43 7.38
N CYS A 217 -3.99 2.87 6.47
CA CYS A 217 -3.61 3.72 5.35
C CYS A 217 -3.99 5.17 5.63
N ILE A 218 -3.11 6.08 5.21
CA ILE A 218 -3.33 7.51 5.26
C ILE A 218 -3.06 8.04 3.85
N SER A 219 -3.99 8.78 3.26
CA SER A 219 -3.85 9.24 1.88
C SER A 219 -4.10 10.74 1.67
N TRP A 220 -3.46 11.27 0.62
CA TRP A 220 -3.63 12.64 0.12
C TRP A 220 -3.75 12.64 -1.40
N GLU A 221 -4.75 13.36 -1.90
CA GLU A 221 -4.84 13.79 -3.29
C GLU A 221 -3.95 15.00 -3.50
N ILE A 222 -3.06 14.92 -4.49
CA ILE A 222 -2.03 15.91 -4.75
C ILE A 222 -1.86 16.12 -6.26
N GLN A 223 -1.38 17.30 -6.63
CA GLN A 223 -1.05 17.55 -8.03
C GLN A 223 0.12 16.67 -8.46
N ARG A 224 0.07 16.14 -9.69
CA ARG A 224 1.13 15.29 -10.26
C ARG A 224 2.53 15.89 -10.17
N SER A 225 2.65 17.21 -10.33
CA SER A 225 3.92 17.93 -10.20
C SER A 225 4.53 17.83 -8.81
N GLU A 226 3.69 17.73 -7.78
CA GLU A 226 4.07 17.71 -6.37
C GLU A 226 4.20 16.29 -5.83
N GLY A 227 3.42 15.34 -6.33
CA GLY A 227 3.37 14.00 -5.74
C GLY A 227 4.69 13.24 -5.74
N LYS A 228 5.50 13.41 -6.78
CA LYS A 228 6.85 12.83 -6.80
C LYS A 228 7.80 13.53 -5.81
N ALA A 229 7.64 14.83 -5.59
CA ALA A 229 8.45 15.57 -4.62
C ALA A 229 8.09 15.16 -3.19
N LEU A 230 6.80 15.07 -2.89
CA LEU A 230 6.30 14.61 -1.60
C LEU A 230 6.73 13.15 -1.31
N GLY A 231 6.57 12.25 -2.28
CA GLY A 231 7.00 10.85 -2.14
C GLY A 231 8.50 10.71 -1.83
N LYS A 232 9.36 11.55 -2.43
CA LYS A 232 10.79 11.60 -2.08
C LYS A 232 11.03 12.16 -0.68
N LYS A 233 10.31 13.21 -0.28
CA LYS A 233 10.43 13.81 1.05
C LYS A 233 10.10 12.76 2.12
N LEU A 234 8.97 12.08 1.97
CA LEU A 234 8.54 11.00 2.87
C LEU A 234 9.50 9.81 2.87
N ALA A 235 10.02 9.42 1.69
CA ALA A 235 10.99 8.34 1.61
C ALA A 235 12.30 8.62 2.34
N ASN A 236 12.74 9.89 2.37
CA ASN A 236 13.87 10.33 3.19
C ASN A 236 13.50 10.30 4.68
N GLU A 237 12.36 10.86 5.06
CA GLU A 237 11.90 10.95 6.45
C GLU A 237 11.79 9.55 7.10
N PHE A 238 11.17 8.60 6.39
CA PHE A 238 11.01 7.21 6.86
C PHE A 238 12.19 6.29 6.49
N ASN A 239 13.27 6.83 5.93
CA ASN A 239 14.46 6.07 5.53
C ASN A 239 14.15 4.82 4.67
N THR A 240 13.15 4.89 3.78
CA THR A 240 12.70 3.74 2.97
C THR A 240 13.59 3.48 1.75
N ILE A 241 14.46 4.43 1.40
CA ILE A 241 15.38 4.36 0.27
C ILE A 241 16.41 3.24 0.49
N GLU A 242 16.59 2.40 -0.53
CA GLU A 242 17.64 1.38 -0.53
C GLU A 242 18.87 1.87 -1.31
N ALA A 243 19.84 2.45 -0.59
CA ALA A 243 21.07 3.01 -1.18
C ALA A 243 21.86 2.00 -2.04
N LYS A 244 21.81 0.71 -1.68
CA LYS A 244 22.47 -0.39 -2.41
C LYS A 244 21.46 -1.38 -2.97
N ALA A 245 20.35 -0.90 -3.55
CA ALA A 245 19.37 -1.76 -4.21
C ALA A 245 20.06 -2.62 -5.28
N SER A 246 20.29 -3.90 -4.96
CA SER A 246 20.94 -4.82 -5.86
C SER A 246 20.14 -4.92 -7.15
N LYS A 247 20.81 -4.79 -8.31
CA LYS A 247 20.16 -5.09 -9.59
C LYS A 247 19.69 -6.52 -9.52
N SER A 248 18.39 -6.68 -9.66
CA SER A 248 17.76 -7.91 -9.32
C SER A 248 18.03 -8.93 -10.44
N LYS A 249 18.88 -9.91 -10.15
CA LYS A 249 19.31 -10.88 -11.16
C LYS A 249 18.17 -11.86 -11.40
N LYS A 250 17.67 -11.90 -12.63
CA LYS A 250 16.68 -12.90 -13.06
C LYS A 250 17.23 -14.29 -12.75
N PRO A 251 16.54 -15.10 -11.93
CA PRO A 251 16.99 -16.44 -11.67
C PRO A 251 16.91 -17.29 -12.94
N ASN A 252 17.94 -18.12 -13.16
CA ASN A 252 17.98 -19.07 -14.26
C ASN A 252 16.72 -19.95 -14.25
N HIS A 253 16.15 -20.19 -15.44
CA HIS A 253 14.97 -21.05 -15.72
C HIS A 253 13.60 -20.59 -15.21
N VAL A 254 13.43 -19.35 -14.76
CA VAL A 254 12.09 -18.81 -14.42
C VAL A 254 11.50 -18.04 -15.61
N LYS A 255 10.51 -18.63 -16.30
CA LYS A 255 9.69 -17.90 -17.30
C LYS A 255 8.88 -16.83 -16.58
N ALA A 256 8.70 -15.63 -17.13
CA ALA A 256 7.80 -14.64 -16.53
C ALA A 256 6.32 -15.03 -16.76
N GLY A 257 5.42 -14.70 -15.84
CA GLY A 257 3.98 -14.61 -16.14
C GLY A 257 3.05 -15.83 -15.97
N LYS A 258 3.49 -17.08 -15.79
CA LYS A 258 2.56 -18.23 -15.58
C LYS A 258 2.21 -18.48 -14.12
N ASN A 259 1.10 -17.94 -13.61
CA ASN A 259 0.64 -18.18 -12.23
C ASN A 259 0.58 -19.68 -11.88
N ARG A 260 1.00 -20.03 -10.65
CA ARG A 260 0.99 -21.41 -10.12
C ARG A 260 -0.39 -21.95 -9.76
N ARG A 261 -1.49 -21.24 -10.06
CA ARG A 261 -2.86 -21.71 -9.77
C ARG A 261 -3.17 -23.07 -10.44
N HIS A 262 -2.47 -23.43 -11.51
CA HIS A 262 -2.66 -24.71 -12.23
C HIS A 262 -1.37 -25.51 -12.48
N GLY A 263 -0.31 -25.32 -11.69
CA GLY A 263 0.97 -26.00 -11.91
C GLY A 263 1.52 -26.61 -10.63
N GLY A 264 1.25 -27.90 -10.45
CA GLY A 264 1.73 -28.71 -9.34
C GLY A 264 3.25 -28.67 -9.20
N TYR A 265 3.72 -28.18 -8.06
CA TYR A 265 4.85 -28.73 -7.34
C TYR A 265 4.48 -28.62 -5.86
N GLY A 266 4.54 -29.75 -5.16
CA GLY A 266 4.15 -29.90 -3.76
C GLY A 266 4.75 -28.82 -2.88
N ILE A 267 3.89 -28.24 -2.05
CA ILE A 267 4.28 -27.48 -0.87
C ILE A 267 3.62 -28.27 0.26
N GLY A 268 4.42 -29.10 0.94
CA GLY A 268 4.09 -29.64 2.26
C GLY A 268 4.39 -28.61 3.34
#